data_AF-A0A8I0M7R0-F1
#
_entry.id   AF-A0A8I0M7R0-F1
#
_cell.length_a   1.000
_cell.length_b   1.000
_cell.length_c   1.000
_cell.angle_alpha   90.00
_cell.angle_beta   90.00
_cell.angle_gamma   90.00
#
_symmetry.space_group_name_H-M   'P 1'
#
loop_
_entity.id
_entity.type
_entity.pdbx_description
1 polymer ?
#
loop_
_entity_poly.entity_id
_entity_poly.type
_entity_poly.pdbx_seq_one_letter_code
_entity_poly.pdbx_strand_id
1 'polypeptide(L)'
;MSALDSNKDGAVERSEYESFMTAAFANLDKNKDGSLSPDETKQALNAQQFAATDANSDGKVTQKEFLDRVMADFKTADRSGDGNLK
;
A
#
# COMPACT_ATOMS: atom_id res chain seq x y z
N MET A 1 -0.21 14.82 12.36
CA MET A 1 0.89 14.68 11.38
C MET A 1 0.48 13.56 10.45
N SER A 2 -0.28 13.90 9.43
CA SER A 2 -0.77 12.94 8.45
C SER A 2 0.41 12.61 7.54
N ALA A 3 1.09 11.48 7.78
CA ALA A 3 2.28 11.10 7.01
C ALA A 3 1.98 10.88 5.51
N LEU A 4 0.69 10.78 5.16
CA LEU A 4 0.17 10.57 3.81
C LEU A 4 -0.25 11.87 3.10
N ASP A 5 -0.60 12.94 3.83
CA ASP A 5 -1.08 14.22 3.28
C ASP A 5 0.10 15.19 3.19
N SER A 6 0.82 15.11 2.07
CA SER A 6 2.05 15.88 1.83
C SER A 6 1.74 17.32 1.42
N ASN A 7 0.64 17.54 0.71
CA ASN A 7 0.17 18.85 0.29
C ASN A 7 -0.54 19.64 1.42
N LYS A 8 -0.86 18.97 2.55
CA LYS A 8 -1.56 19.52 3.72
C LYS A 8 -2.91 20.13 3.35
N ASP A 9 -3.58 19.59 2.34
CA ASP A 9 -4.89 20.05 1.93
C ASP A 9 -6.02 19.44 2.80
N GLY A 10 -5.65 18.51 3.68
CA GLY A 10 -6.56 17.83 4.59
C GLY A 10 -7.26 16.62 3.97
N ALA A 11 -6.87 16.20 2.77
CA ALA A 11 -7.26 14.99 2.10
C ALA A 11 -6.02 14.19 1.68
N VAL A 12 -6.16 12.89 1.49
CA VAL A 12 -5.12 12.09 0.83
C VAL A 12 -5.62 11.75 -0.58
N GLU A 13 -5.01 12.36 -1.60
CA GLU A 13 -5.30 12.07 -3.00
C GLU A 13 -4.62 10.78 -3.47
N ARG A 14 -5.12 10.15 -4.54
CA ARG A 14 -4.50 8.94 -5.12
C ARG A 14 -3.02 9.10 -5.43
N SER A 15 -2.62 10.25 -5.99
CA SER A 15 -1.23 10.51 -6.37
C SER A 15 -0.29 10.55 -5.17
N GLU A 16 -0.73 11.19 -4.08
CA GLU A 16 0.02 11.23 -2.83
C GLU A 16 0.05 9.86 -2.17
N TYR A 17 -1.08 9.15 -2.22
CA TYR A 17 -1.18 7.78 -1.75
C TYR A 17 -0.21 6.86 -2.49
N GLU A 18 -0.13 6.96 -3.82
CA GLU A 18 0.77 6.16 -4.67
C GLU A 18 2.24 6.46 -4.38
N SER A 19 2.59 7.73 -4.21
CA SER A 19 3.95 8.16 -3.87
C SER A 19 4.38 7.68 -2.49
N PHE A 20 3.49 7.81 -1.49
CA PHE A 20 3.79 7.35 -0.14
C PHE A 20 3.88 5.82 -0.08
N MET A 21 2.99 5.10 -0.76
CA MET A 21 3.03 3.64 -0.84
C MET A 21 4.29 3.16 -1.58
N THR A 22 4.71 3.85 -2.64
CA THR A 22 5.97 3.55 -3.34
C THR A 22 7.17 3.72 -2.41
N ALA A 23 7.21 4.79 -1.61
CA ALA A 23 8.26 5.00 -0.63
C ALA A 23 8.23 3.98 0.51
N ALA A 24 7.04 3.61 1.00
CA ALA A 24 6.88 2.56 2.03
C ALA A 24 7.30 1.19 1.50
N PHE A 25 6.89 0.86 0.28
CA PHE A 25 7.27 -0.36 -0.42
C PHE A 25 8.78 -0.44 -0.57
N ALA A 26 9.43 0.62 -1.06
CA ALA A 26 10.88 0.67 -1.20
C ALA A 26 11.65 0.58 0.14
N ASN A 27 11.02 0.90 1.26
CA ASN A 27 11.61 0.69 2.59
C ASN A 27 11.48 -0.76 3.08
N LEU A 28 10.44 -1.47 2.64
CA LEU A 28 10.19 -2.87 2.98
C LEU A 28 10.94 -3.82 2.04
N ASP A 29 11.08 -3.44 0.77
CA ASP A 29 11.78 -4.13 -0.30
C ASP A 29 13.30 -3.95 -0.11
N LYS A 30 13.90 -4.86 0.68
CA LYS A 30 15.32 -4.80 1.01
C LYS A 30 16.17 -5.25 -0.17
N ASN A 31 15.68 -6.22 -0.94
CA ASN A 31 16.39 -6.74 -2.10
C ASN A 31 16.23 -5.86 -3.36
N LYS A 32 15.30 -4.88 -3.32
CA LYS A 32 14.99 -3.94 -4.39
C LYS A 32 14.59 -4.63 -5.69
N ASP A 33 13.90 -5.76 -5.58
CA ASP A 33 13.45 -6.53 -6.75
C ASP A 33 12.10 -6.04 -7.31
N GLY A 34 11.44 -5.10 -6.63
CA GLY A 34 10.12 -4.59 -7.02
C GLY A 34 8.95 -5.42 -6.50
N SER A 35 9.22 -6.39 -5.63
CA SER A 35 8.27 -7.33 -5.01
C SER A 35 8.63 -7.54 -3.54
N LEU A 36 7.63 -7.55 -2.69
CA LEU A 36 7.80 -7.92 -1.29
C LEU A 36 7.68 -9.42 -1.15
N SER A 37 8.77 -10.07 -0.75
CA SER A 37 8.74 -11.49 -0.45
C SER A 37 8.13 -11.74 0.93
N PRO A 38 7.58 -12.94 1.19
CA PRO A 38 7.11 -13.32 2.50
C PRO A 38 8.22 -13.16 3.52
N ASP A 39 9.46 -13.53 3.20
CA ASP A 39 10.68 -13.34 4.01
C ASP A 39 10.96 -11.89 4.43
N GLU A 40 10.74 -10.93 3.54
CA GLU A 40 10.94 -9.51 3.82
C GLU A 40 9.80 -8.93 4.64
N THR A 41 8.59 -9.42 4.39
CA THR A 41 7.38 -8.98 5.09
C THR A 41 7.16 -9.67 6.41
N LYS A 42 7.84 -10.78 6.76
CA LYS A 42 7.65 -11.48 8.06
C LYS A 42 7.84 -10.56 9.27
N GLN A 43 8.62 -9.49 9.12
CA GLN A 43 8.84 -8.50 10.19
C GLN A 43 7.73 -7.44 10.29
N ALA A 44 6.94 -7.24 9.24
CA ALA A 44 5.94 -6.17 9.12
C ALA A 44 4.49 -6.69 8.99
N LEU A 45 4.30 -7.86 8.40
CA LEU A 45 3.02 -8.49 8.09
C LEU A 45 3.06 -9.97 8.44
N ASN A 46 1.95 -10.49 8.95
CA ASN A 46 1.77 -11.93 9.12
C ASN A 46 1.41 -12.61 7.79
N ALA A 47 1.66 -13.91 7.66
CA ALA A 47 1.37 -14.69 6.46
C ALA A 47 -0.08 -14.52 5.95
N GLN A 48 -1.04 -14.36 6.87
CA GLN A 48 -2.44 -14.14 6.52
C GLN A 48 -2.71 -12.76 5.91
N GLN A 49 -2.00 -11.71 6.36
CA GLN A 49 -2.09 -10.36 5.78
C GLN A 49 -1.34 -10.30 4.46
N PHE A 50 -0.22 -11.01 4.36
CA PHE A 50 0.53 -11.17 3.12
C PHE A 50 -0.34 -11.84 2.05
N ALA A 51 -0.94 -12.99 2.36
CA ALA A 51 -1.85 -13.70 1.45
C ALA A 51 -3.10 -12.88 1.11
N ALA A 52 -3.55 -11.99 2.00
CA ALA A 52 -4.66 -11.06 1.69
C ALA A 52 -4.23 -9.90 0.78
N THR A 53 -2.93 -9.67 0.60
CA THR A 53 -2.36 -8.63 -0.26
C THR A 53 -1.86 -9.21 -1.58
N ASP A 54 -1.37 -10.46 -1.55
CA ASP A 54 -0.98 -11.28 -2.68
C ASP A 54 -2.24 -11.77 -3.43
N ALA A 55 -2.72 -10.93 -4.34
CA ALA A 55 -3.95 -11.16 -5.08
C ALA A 55 -3.80 -12.28 -6.12
N ASN A 56 -2.60 -12.45 -6.69
CA ASN A 56 -2.31 -13.48 -7.68
C ASN A 56 -1.87 -14.82 -7.03
N SER A 57 -1.65 -14.84 -5.71
CA SER A 57 -1.17 -15.99 -4.93
C SER A 57 0.14 -16.57 -5.45
N ASP A 58 1.02 -15.72 -5.99
CA ASP A 58 2.34 -16.13 -6.50
C ASP A 58 3.40 -16.23 -5.39
N GLY A 59 3.02 -15.87 -4.16
CA GLY A 59 3.89 -15.87 -2.99
C GLY A 59 4.79 -14.63 -2.90
N LYS A 60 4.47 -13.56 -3.61
CA LYS A 60 5.13 -12.25 -3.61
C LYS A 60 4.06 -11.17 -3.65
N VAL A 61 4.33 -10.00 -3.09
CA VAL A 61 3.44 -8.85 -3.23
C VAL A 61 4.15 -7.83 -4.10
N THR A 62 3.75 -7.74 -5.36
CA THR A 62 4.31 -6.73 -6.27
C THR A 62 3.80 -5.33 -5.91
N GLN A 63 4.53 -4.30 -6.34
CA GLN A 63 4.10 -2.91 -6.13
C GLN A 63 2.69 -2.66 -6.69
N LYS A 64 2.35 -3.30 -7.81
CA LYS A 64 1.01 -3.22 -8.41
C LYS A 64 -0.06 -3.84 -7.49
N GLU A 65 0.18 -5.03 -6.96
CA GLU A 65 -0.79 -5.70 -6.08
C GLU A 65 -0.96 -4.96 -4.76
N PHE A 66 0.15 -4.45 -4.22
CA PHE A 66 0.12 -3.58 -3.05
C PHE A 66 -0.73 -2.34 -3.31
N LEU A 67 -0.49 -1.64 -4.42
CA LEU A 67 -1.29 -0.46 -4.81
C LEU A 67 -2.76 -0.83 -5.03
N ASP A 68 -3.06 -1.91 -5.76
CA ASP A 68 -4.42 -2.34 -6.02
C ASP A 68 -5.16 -2.68 -4.71
N ARG A 69 -4.50 -3.38 -3.77
CA ARG A 69 -5.08 -3.73 -2.48
C ARG A 69 -5.35 -2.49 -1.63
N VAL A 70 -4.38 -1.59 -1.54
CA VAL A 70 -4.53 -0.40 -0.71
C VAL A 70 -5.49 0.61 -1.35
N MET A 71 -5.56 0.68 -2.69
CA MET A 71 -6.60 1.43 -3.40
C MET A 71 -8.01 0.84 -3.15
N ALA A 72 -8.12 -0.48 -3.04
CA ALA A 72 -9.39 -1.12 -2.67
C ALA A 72 -9.78 -0.79 -1.22
N ASP A 73 -8.82 -0.80 -0.29
CA ASP A 73 -9.07 -0.37 1.10
C ASP A 73 -9.37 1.13 1.18
N PHE A 74 -8.66 1.97 0.41
CA PHE A 74 -8.92 3.41 0.28
C PHE A 74 -10.34 3.65 -0.21
N LYS A 75 -10.77 2.96 -1.27
CA LYS A 75 -12.13 3.05 -1.81
C LYS A 75 -13.19 2.55 -0.81
N THR A 76 -12.84 1.59 0.03
CA THR A 76 -13.75 1.08 1.08
C THR A 76 -13.83 2.03 2.28
N ALA A 77 -12.73 2.72 2.59
CA ALA A 77 -12.64 3.72 3.63
C ALA A 77 -13.21 5.08 3.21
N ASP A 78 -13.16 5.39 1.90
CA ASP A 78 -13.81 6.53 1.25
C ASP A 78 -15.33 6.38 1.29
N ARG A 79 -15.90 6.69 2.47
CA ARG A 79 -17.34 6.70 2.71
C ARG A 79 -18.05 7.85 1.99
N SER A 80 -17.33 8.91 1.63
CA SER A 80 -17.87 10.05 0.88
C SER A 80 -17.96 9.76 -0.62
N GLY A 81 -17.18 8.80 -1.13
CA GLY A 81 -17.16 8.40 -2.54
C GLY A 81 -16.61 9.49 -3.47
N ASP A 82 -15.93 10.49 -2.92
CA ASP A 82 -15.37 11.63 -3.63
C ASP A 82 -13.91 11.39 -4.05
N GLY A 83 -13.34 10.23 -3.71
CA GLY A 83 -11.98 9.86 -4.08
C GLY A 83 -10.92 10.45 -3.15
N ASN A 84 -11.33 10.95 -1.97
CA ASN A 84 -10.47 11.57 -0.98
C ASN A 84 -10.74 10.98 0.41
N LEU A 85 -9.69 10.65 1.17
CA LEU A 85 -9.84 10.29 2.58
C LEU A 85 -9.73 11.55 3.45
N LYS A 86 -10.81 11.90 4.15
CA LYS A 86 -10.90 12.96 5.16
C LYS A 86 -11.16 12.42 6.56
#